data_AF-A0A9E6JRA0-F1
#
_entry.id   AF-A0A9E6JRA0-F1
#
_cell.length_a   1.000
_cell.length_b   1.000
_cell.length_c   1.000
_cell.angle_alpha   90.00
_cell.angle_beta   90.00
_cell.angle_gamma   90.00
#
_symmetry.space_group_name_H-M   'P 1'
#
loop_
_entity.id
_entity.type
_entity.pdbx_description
1 polymer ?
#
loop_
_entity_poly.entity_id
_entity_poly.type
_entity_poly.pdbx_seq_one_letter_code
_entity_poly.pdbx_strand_id
1 'polypeptide(L)' 'HLYINKIAKIPTIDIIHYDSNTPSGFYKYWHTLKDNMNGINKNTLKAVGQTLLSVIYQDVNS' A
#
# COMPACT_ATOMS: atom_id res chain seq x y z
N HIS A 1 5.94 -5.86 -8.33
CA HIS A 1 5.56 -7.11 -7.64
C HIS A 1 5.77 -8.36 -8.49
N LEU A 2 5.10 -8.51 -9.64
CA LEU A 2 5.09 -9.77 -10.42
C LEU A 2 6.48 -10.31 -10.81
N TYR A 3 7.36 -9.47 -11.37
CA TYR A 3 8.69 -9.94 -11.81
C TYR A 3 9.63 -10.24 -10.65
N ILE A 4 9.55 -9.48 -9.55
CA ILE A 4 10.31 -9.75 -8.33
C ILE A 4 9.89 -11.11 -7.75
N ASN A 5 8.59 -11.37 -7.70
CA ASN A 5 8.05 -12.65 -7.24
C ASN A 5 8.39 -13.81 -8.19
N LYS A 6 8.20 -13.63 -9.52
CA LYS A 6 8.34 -14.73 -10.49
C LYS A 6 9.79 -15.04 -10.87
N ILE A 7 10.64 -14.01 -11.03
CA ILE A 7 12.02 -14.13 -11.51
C ILE A 7 12.97 -14.20 -10.32
N ALA A 8 12.98 -13.19 -9.46
CA ALA A 8 13.89 -13.12 -8.31
C ALA A 8 13.47 -14.03 -7.14
N LYS A 9 12.27 -14.64 -7.21
CA LYS A 9 11.73 -15.56 -6.20
C LYS A 9 11.62 -14.97 -4.80
N ILE A 10 11.51 -13.64 -4.69
CA ILE A 10 11.28 -12.95 -3.42
C ILE A 10 9.76 -12.74 -3.28
N PRO A 11 9.10 -13.36 -2.27
CA PRO A 11 7.70 -13.10 -1.98
C PRO A 11 7.49 -11.61 -1.70
N THR A 12 6.54 -11.00 -2.40
CA THR A 12 6.24 -9.57 -2.28
C THR A 12 4.73 -9.38 -2.27
N ILE A 13 4.29 -8.41 -1.47
CA ILE A 13 2.91 -7.95 -1.40
C ILE A 13 2.86 -6.46 -1.71
N ASP A 14 1.70 -5.97 -2.13
CA ASP A 14 1.46 -4.56 -2.43
C ASP A 14 0.37 -4.03 -1.49
N ILE A 15 0.67 -2.96 -0.73
CA ILE A 15 -0.29 -2.30 0.17
C ILE A 15 -0.73 -1.01 -0.51
N ILE A 16 -1.87 -1.08 -1.19
CA ILE A 16 -2.36 -0.01 -2.06
C ILE A 16 -3.86 0.21 -1.89
N HIS A 17 -4.30 1.46 -2.00
CA HIS A 17 -5.72 1.80 -2.06
C HIS A 17 -6.28 1.45 -3.43
N TYR A 18 -6.91 0.28 -3.49
CA TYR A 18 -7.64 -0.21 -4.65
C TYR A 18 -9.16 -0.02 -4.43
N ASP A 19 -9.85 0.52 -5.43
CA ASP A 19 -11.30 0.71 -5.42
C ASP A 19 -11.89 0.21 -6.74
N SER A 20 -12.49 -0.99 -6.68
CA SER A 20 -13.12 -1.65 -7.84
C SER A 20 -14.33 -0.91 -8.40
N ASN A 21 -14.86 0.10 -7.70
CA ASN A 21 -15.96 0.91 -8.20
C ASN A 21 -15.50 2.07 -9.10
N THR A 22 -14.19 2.28 -9.22
CA THR A 22 -13.61 3.31 -10.09
C THR A 22 -13.18 2.73 -11.43
N PRO A 23 -13.23 3.50 -12.54
CA PRO A 23 -12.78 3.02 -13.84
C PRO A 23 -11.30 2.62 -13.89
N SER A 24 -10.45 3.24 -13.07
CA SER A 24 -9.02 2.94 -12.98
C SER A 24 -8.71 1.76 -12.05
N GLY A 25 -9.66 1.34 -11.21
CA GLY A 25 -9.42 0.45 -10.08
C GLY A 25 -8.68 1.11 -8.92
N PHE A 26 -8.32 2.39 -9.01
CA PHE A 26 -7.59 3.13 -7.97
C PHE A 26 -8.46 4.21 -7.37
N TYR A 27 -8.02 4.77 -6.25
CA TYR A 27 -8.67 5.92 -5.66
C TYR A 27 -9.01 7.00 -6.72
N LYS A 28 -10.21 7.58 -6.68
CA LYS A 28 -10.77 8.47 -7.72
C LYS A 28 -9.91 9.67 -8.14
N TYR A 29 -8.91 10.07 -7.34
CA TYR A 29 -7.99 11.16 -7.64
C TYR A 29 -6.62 10.70 -8.14
N TRP A 30 -6.40 9.39 -8.24
CA TRP A 30 -5.19 8.80 -8.80
C TRP A 30 -4.92 9.35 -10.21
N HIS A 31 -3.69 9.83 -10.44
CA HIS A 31 -3.25 10.46 -11.69
C HIS A 31 -4.09 11.70 -12.08
N THR A 32 -4.56 12.48 -11.11
CA THR A 32 -5.22 13.78 -11.34
C THR A 32 -4.53 14.90 -10.57
N LEU A 33 -4.83 16.16 -10.89
CA LEU A 33 -4.35 17.33 -10.11
C LEU A 33 -4.89 17.36 -8.67
N LYS A 34 -5.86 16.49 -8.33
CA LYS A 34 -6.39 16.33 -6.98
C LYS A 34 -5.60 15.34 -6.13
N ASP A 35 -4.59 14.68 -6.70
CA ASP A 35 -3.58 13.94 -5.94
C ASP A 35 -2.61 14.93 -5.28
N ASN A 36 -3.04 15.48 -4.15
CA ASN A 36 -2.32 16.48 -3.38
C ASN A 36 -2.51 16.25 -1.87
N MET A 37 -1.94 17.11 -1.04
CA MET A 37 -1.93 16.96 0.41
C MET A 37 -3.32 16.84 1.06
N ASN A 38 -4.38 17.33 0.41
CA ASN A 38 -5.75 17.20 0.92
C ASN A 38 -6.26 15.75 0.88
N GLY A 39 -5.70 14.90 0.02
CA GLY A 39 -6.00 13.47 -0.05
C GLY A 39 -5.30 12.63 1.02
N ILE A 40 -4.33 13.20 1.75
CA ILE A 40 -3.52 12.49 2.73
C ILE A 40 -4.24 12.46 4.09
N ASN A 41 -4.39 11.25 4.65
CA ASN A 41 -5.02 11.04 5.95
C ASN A 41 -4.01 10.46 6.96
N LYS A 42 -3.79 11.17 8.09
CA LYS A 42 -2.87 10.75 9.15
C LYS A 42 -3.24 9.41 9.80
N ASN A 43 -4.54 9.10 9.89
CA ASN A 43 -5.00 7.83 10.45
C ASN A 43 -4.67 6.66 9.51
N THR A 44 -4.79 6.86 8.18
CA THR A 44 -4.38 5.86 7.19
C THR A 44 -2.88 5.58 7.28
N LEU A 45 -2.05 6.63 7.36
CA LEU A 45 -0.60 6.49 7.54
C LEU A 45 -0.25 5.75 8.83
N LYS A 46 -0.93 6.10 9.93
CA LYS A 46 -0.74 5.44 11.23
C LYS A 46 -1.13 3.97 11.16
N ALA A 47 -2.28 3.63 10.58
CA ALA A 47 -2.74 2.24 10.47
C ALA A 47 -1.73 1.39 9.68
N VAL A 48 -1.35 1.82 8.48
CA VAL A 48 -0.37 1.08 7.65
C VAL A 48 0.98 0.97 8.36
N GLY A 49 1.48 2.08 8.92
CA GLY A 49 2.78 2.09 9.61
C GLY A 49 2.81 1.21 10.84
N GLN A 50 1.78 1.26 11.69
CA GLN A 50 1.69 0.41 12.88
C GLN A 50 1.59 -1.07 12.53
N THR A 51 0.82 -1.44 11.51
CA THR A 51 0.72 -2.83 11.05
C THR A 51 2.07 -3.34 10.56
N LEU A 52 2.76 -2.60 9.69
CA LEU A 52 4.05 -3.02 9.17
C LEU A 52 5.13 -3.13 10.25
N LEU A 53 5.19 -2.16 11.18
CA LEU A 53 6.10 -2.24 12.31
C LEU A 53 5.79 -3.46 13.18
N SER A 54 4.52 -3.73 13.49
CA SER A 54 4.13 -4.90 14.27
C SER A 54 4.59 -6.21 13.60
N VAL A 55 4.40 -6.34 12.29
CA VAL A 55 4.83 -7.54 11.54
C VAL A 55 6.35 -7.70 11.62
N ILE A 56 7.12 -6.65 11.31
CA ILE A 56 8.59 -6.71 11.35
C ILE A 56 9.10 -7.06 12.76
N TYR A 57 8.55 -6.43 13.80
CA TYR A 57 8.99 -6.71 15.17
C TYR A 57 8.55 -8.08 15.69
N GLN A 58 7.43 -8.64 15.21
CA GLN A 58 7.04 -10.01 15.54
C GLN A 58 7.97 -11.00 14.84
N ASP A 59 8.24 -10.82 13.55
CA ASP A 59 9.09 -11.70 12.74
C ASP A 59 10.56 -11.70 13.20
N VAL A 60 11.08 -10.57 13.69
CA VAL A 60 12.47 -10.47 14.20
C VAL A 60 12.63 -11.15 15.56
N ASN A 61 11.55 -11.26 16.36
CA ASN A 61 11.58 -11.83 17.71
C ASN A 61 11.03 -13.27 17.79
N SER A 62 10.60 -13.85 16.66
CA SER A 62 10.15 -15.24 16.52
C SER A 62 11.28 -16.17 16.11
#